data_AF-A0AAV4LZA7-F1
#
_entry.id   AF-A0AAV4LZA7-F1
#
_cell.length_a   1.000
_cell.length_b   1.000
_cell.length_c   1.000
_cell.angle_alpha   90.00
_cell.angle_beta   90.00
_cell.angle_gamma   90.00
#
_symmetry.space_group_name_H-M   'P 1'
#
loop_
_entity.id
_entity.type
_entity.pdbx_description
1 polymer ?
#
loop_
_entity_poly.entity_id
_entity_poly.type
_entity_poly.pdbx_seq_one_letter_code
_entity_poly.pdbx_strand_id
1 'polypeptide(L)'
;MVHASLTEIPTTLKETIDWYMSVGSSTAGIKGLTAAITEVLLRVPKADEFTLTTTVANSVPLMIAALKNFLTSVAKADSYASTYGDDAKWETSCAEKPSECANIFFGTAPSLYVGLRDLKNVCASPAADGGLAGSPIGRSDGGLRPLFRRLGFGKNDLEPTKTGEEVAKELAFVDSFQPLYDDLVAMMAKLNKGTAA
;
A
#
# COMPACT_ATOMS: atom_id res chain seq x y z
N MET A 1 10.43 -14.97 2.98
CA MET A 1 10.55 -15.19 1.52
C MET A 1 10.84 -13.84 0.91
N VAL A 2 11.68 -13.77 -0.12
CA VAL A 2 11.92 -12.52 -0.86
C VAL A 2 11.41 -12.76 -2.28
N HIS A 3 10.45 -11.94 -2.71
CA HIS A 3 9.88 -11.98 -4.05
C HIS A 3 10.91 -11.48 -5.07
N ALA A 4 11.03 -12.18 -6.19
CA ALA A 4 11.93 -11.82 -7.28
C ALA A 4 11.22 -10.99 -8.36
N SER A 5 9.88 -10.98 -8.38
CA SER A 5 9.07 -10.29 -9.37
C SER A 5 7.91 -9.51 -8.75
N LEU A 6 7.56 -8.37 -9.35
CA LEU A 6 6.31 -7.64 -9.04
C LEU A 6 5.04 -8.38 -9.49
N THR A 7 5.15 -9.48 -10.24
CA THR A 7 3.99 -10.33 -10.57
C THR A 7 3.64 -11.33 -9.47
N GLU A 8 4.48 -11.45 -8.44
CA GLU A 8 4.16 -12.22 -7.24
C GLU A 8 3.19 -11.43 -6.37
N ILE A 9 2.07 -12.06 -5.98
CA ILE A 9 0.99 -11.37 -5.28
C ILE A 9 1.36 -11.22 -3.79
N PRO A 10 1.38 -10.00 -3.23
CA PRO A 10 1.62 -9.82 -1.81
C PRO A 10 0.45 -10.34 -0.98
N THR A 11 0.77 -10.95 0.16
CA THR A 11 -0.19 -11.62 1.06
C THR A 11 -0.30 -10.96 2.43
N THR A 12 0.65 -10.08 2.77
CA THR A 12 0.63 -9.28 4.02
C THR A 12 0.61 -7.79 3.72
N LEU A 13 0.26 -6.98 4.73
CA LEU A 13 0.31 -5.52 4.60
C LEU A 13 1.74 -5.04 4.29
N LYS A 14 2.75 -5.62 4.96
CA LYS A 14 4.16 -5.30 4.67
C LYS A 14 4.52 -5.66 3.23
N GLU A 15 4.21 -6.87 2.77
CA GLU A 15 4.49 -7.26 1.38
C GLU A 15 3.80 -6.33 0.40
N THR A 16 2.59 -5.87 0.73
CA THR A 16 1.87 -4.92 -0.10
C THR A 16 2.60 -3.58 -0.14
N ILE A 17 3.01 -3.02 1.01
CA ILE A 17 3.81 -1.78 1.08
C ILE A 17 5.11 -1.93 0.29
N ASP A 18 5.83 -3.03 0.46
CA ASP A 18 7.09 -3.31 -0.25
C ASP A 18 6.90 -3.43 -1.75
N TRP A 19 5.79 -4.02 -2.21
CA TRP A 19 5.43 -4.06 -3.63
C TRP A 19 5.30 -2.63 -4.19
N TYR A 20 4.59 -1.74 -3.48
CA TYR A 20 4.46 -0.33 -3.86
C TYR A 20 5.81 0.42 -3.84
N MET A 21 6.68 0.12 -2.87
CA MET A 21 8.03 0.70 -2.82
C MET A 21 8.90 0.25 -3.99
N SER A 22 8.73 -1.01 -4.41
CA SER A 22 9.46 -1.61 -5.52
C SER A 22 8.99 -1.07 -6.86
N VAL A 23 7.68 -0.87 -7.06
CA VAL A 23 7.15 -0.09 -8.19
C VAL A 23 7.67 1.35 -8.16
N GLY A 24 7.70 1.95 -6.96
CA GLY A 24 8.12 3.33 -6.72
C GLY A 24 9.63 3.58 -6.77
N SER A 25 10.45 2.56 -7.04
CA SER A 25 11.91 2.70 -7.04
C SER A 25 12.43 3.50 -8.24
N SER A 26 11.63 3.68 -9.28
CA SER A 26 11.95 4.48 -10.46
C SER A 26 10.76 5.34 -10.91
N THR A 27 11.04 6.48 -11.55
CA THR A 27 10.00 7.29 -12.19
C THR A 27 9.32 6.53 -13.33
N ALA A 28 10.05 5.63 -14.00
CA ALA A 28 9.50 4.79 -15.06
C ALA A 28 8.49 3.78 -14.50
N GLY A 29 8.74 3.20 -13.32
CA GLY A 29 7.81 2.28 -12.66
C GLY A 29 6.49 2.93 -12.27
N ILE A 30 6.55 4.12 -11.67
CA ILE A 30 5.34 4.90 -11.34
C ILE A 30 4.55 5.24 -12.61
N LYS A 31 5.22 5.76 -13.66
CA LYS A 31 4.56 6.09 -14.93
C LYS A 31 3.96 4.86 -15.60
N GLY A 32 4.69 3.74 -15.59
CA GLY A 32 4.25 2.47 -16.14
C GLY A 32 3.00 1.95 -15.44
N LEU A 33 2.98 1.96 -14.10
CA LEU A 33 1.82 1.54 -13.34
C LEU A 33 0.61 2.43 -13.62
N THR A 34 0.79 3.76 -13.59
CA THR A 34 -0.27 4.72 -13.92
C THR A 34 -0.86 4.46 -15.30
N ALA A 35 -0.02 4.27 -16.31
CA ALA A 35 -0.48 3.97 -17.67
C ALA A 35 -1.25 2.64 -17.73
N ALA A 36 -0.73 1.59 -17.11
CA ALA A 36 -1.36 0.27 -17.10
C ALA A 36 -2.72 0.26 -16.38
N ILE A 37 -2.83 0.98 -15.26
CA ILE A 37 -4.11 1.18 -14.55
C ILE A 37 -5.10 1.89 -15.47
N THR A 38 -4.71 3.00 -16.09
CA THR A 38 -5.57 3.76 -17.00
C THR A 38 -6.05 2.88 -18.16
N GLU A 39 -5.16 2.11 -18.80
CA GLU A 39 -5.55 1.20 -19.89
C GLU A 39 -6.57 0.15 -19.47
N VAL A 40 -6.47 -0.39 -18.25
CA VAL A 40 -7.46 -1.34 -17.71
C VAL A 40 -8.79 -0.63 -17.46
N LEU A 41 -8.76 0.58 -16.90
CA LEU A 41 -9.97 1.35 -16.58
C LEU A 41 -10.71 1.85 -17.82
N LEU A 42 -10.02 2.17 -18.91
CA LEU A 42 -10.64 2.56 -20.17
C LEU A 42 -11.48 1.43 -20.80
N ARG A 43 -11.29 0.18 -20.37
CA ARG A 43 -12.14 -0.95 -20.77
C ARG A 43 -13.48 -0.99 -20.02
N VAL A 44 -13.65 -0.21 -18.95
CA VAL A 44 -14.89 -0.14 -18.19
C VAL A 44 -15.92 0.68 -18.98
N PRO A 45 -17.09 0.09 -19.34
CA PRO A 45 -18.12 0.84 -20.05
C PRO A 45 -18.57 2.07 -19.25
N LYS A 46 -18.67 3.23 -19.92
CA LYS A 46 -19.08 4.53 -19.33
C LYS A 46 -18.07 5.11 -18.33
N ALA A 47 -16.83 4.66 -18.38
CA ALA A 47 -15.69 5.37 -17.81
C ALA A 47 -15.58 6.77 -18.43
N ASP A 48 -15.56 7.81 -17.61
CA ASP A 48 -15.13 9.14 -18.06
C ASP A 48 -13.59 9.12 -18.16
N GLU A 49 -13.09 8.94 -19.37
CA GLU A 49 -11.67 8.85 -19.70
C GLU A 49 -10.85 10.00 -19.12
N PHE A 50 -11.37 11.23 -19.18
CA PHE A 50 -10.65 12.40 -18.71
C PHE A 50 -10.50 12.40 -17.18
N THR A 51 -11.61 12.14 -16.49
CA THR A 51 -11.63 12.07 -15.02
C THR A 51 -10.75 10.94 -14.51
N LEU A 52 -10.82 9.75 -15.11
CA LEU A 52 -10.04 8.59 -14.68
C LEU A 52 -8.54 8.78 -14.87
N THR A 53 -8.13 9.25 -16.05
CA THR A 53 -6.72 9.49 -16.35
C THR A 53 -6.14 10.51 -15.37
N THR A 54 -6.87 11.60 -15.10
CA THR A 54 -6.43 12.66 -14.18
C THR A 54 -6.37 12.16 -12.73
N THR A 55 -7.39 11.44 -12.27
CA THR A 55 -7.42 10.90 -10.91
C THR A 55 -6.29 9.91 -10.68
N VAL A 56 -6.11 8.92 -11.56
CA VAL A 56 -5.06 7.92 -11.41
C VAL A 56 -3.66 8.56 -11.48
N ALA A 57 -3.44 9.44 -12.46
CA ALA A 57 -2.15 10.09 -12.65
C ALA A 57 -1.72 10.95 -11.46
N ASN A 58 -2.67 11.55 -10.75
CA ASN A 58 -2.38 12.36 -9.56
C ASN A 58 -2.30 11.50 -8.29
N SER A 59 -3.18 10.51 -8.13
CA SER A 59 -3.29 9.78 -6.88
C SER A 59 -2.22 8.69 -6.69
N VAL A 60 -1.86 7.96 -7.73
CA VAL A 60 -0.89 6.85 -7.62
C VAL A 60 0.50 7.34 -7.16
N PRO A 61 1.10 8.40 -7.75
CA PRO A 61 2.38 8.91 -7.29
C PRO A 61 2.33 9.42 -5.85
N LEU A 62 1.24 10.12 -5.47
CA LEU A 62 1.06 10.65 -4.12
C LEU A 62 0.96 9.52 -3.08
N MET A 63 0.24 8.45 -3.39
CA MET A 63 0.14 7.27 -2.52
C MET A 63 1.48 6.57 -2.34
N ILE A 64 2.22 6.34 -3.42
CA ILE A 64 3.57 5.74 -3.32
C ILE A 64 4.49 6.64 -2.49
N ALA A 65 4.46 7.96 -2.70
CA ALA A 65 5.26 8.90 -1.92
C ALA A 65 4.88 8.90 -0.43
N ALA A 66 3.59 8.89 -0.11
CA ALA A 66 3.10 8.85 1.26
C ALA A 66 3.49 7.56 1.99
N LEU A 67 3.36 6.40 1.31
CA LEU A 67 3.82 5.12 1.82
C LEU A 67 5.32 5.11 2.11
N LYS A 68 6.12 5.70 1.21
CA LYS A 68 7.57 5.81 1.39
C LYS A 68 7.91 6.64 2.62
N ASN A 69 7.24 7.77 2.81
CA ASN A 69 7.46 8.65 3.96
C ASN A 69 7.06 7.95 5.27
N PHE A 70 5.90 7.30 5.29
CA PHE A 70 5.45 6.47 6.41
C PHE A 70 6.49 5.42 6.76
N LEU A 71 6.91 4.62 5.78
CA LEU A 71 7.87 3.55 5.98
C LEU A 71 9.20 4.09 6.50
N THR A 72 9.72 5.15 5.89
CA THR A 72 10.96 5.82 6.35
C THR A 72 10.84 6.32 7.79
N SER A 73 9.65 6.77 8.20
CA SER A 73 9.43 7.22 9.56
C SER A 73 9.36 6.06 10.55
N VAL A 74 8.66 4.97 10.24
CA VAL A 74 8.45 3.87 11.22
C VAL A 74 9.52 2.79 11.19
N ALA A 75 10.25 2.66 10.09
CA ALA A 75 11.27 1.65 9.90
C ALA A 75 12.57 2.02 10.63
N LYS A 76 13.31 1.00 11.03
CA LYS A 76 14.67 1.15 11.52
C LYS A 76 15.64 1.15 10.32
N ALA A 77 16.31 2.28 10.10
CA ALA A 77 17.09 2.56 8.89
C ALA A 77 18.04 1.43 8.45
N ASP A 78 18.79 0.85 9.39
CA ASP A 78 19.85 -0.14 9.06
C ASP A 78 19.36 -1.59 9.06
N SER A 79 18.10 -1.86 9.37
CA SER A 79 17.60 -3.22 9.54
C SER A 79 16.26 -3.51 8.89
N TYR A 80 15.68 -2.54 8.18
CA TYR A 80 14.53 -2.79 7.33
C TYR A 80 14.93 -3.66 6.12
N ALA A 81 14.35 -4.85 6.02
CA ALA A 81 14.51 -5.72 4.87
C ALA A 81 13.21 -5.74 4.06
N SER A 82 13.26 -5.27 2.81
CA SER A 82 12.15 -5.41 1.87
C SER A 82 11.84 -6.89 1.63
N THR A 83 10.56 -7.21 1.45
CA THR A 83 10.09 -8.53 0.99
C THR A 83 10.19 -8.70 -0.52
N TYR A 84 10.53 -7.64 -1.25
CA TYR A 84 10.80 -7.66 -2.69
C TYR A 84 12.28 -7.36 -2.91
N GLY A 85 12.95 -8.22 -3.69
CA GLY A 85 14.38 -8.11 -3.98
C GLY A 85 14.69 -7.04 -5.03
N ASP A 86 15.98 -6.78 -5.24
CA ASP A 86 16.45 -5.74 -6.17
C ASP A 86 16.05 -5.98 -7.64
N ASP A 87 15.70 -7.22 -7.99
CA ASP A 87 15.25 -7.61 -9.32
C ASP A 87 13.74 -7.40 -9.53
N ALA A 88 12.97 -7.20 -8.45
CA ALA A 88 11.53 -6.99 -8.53
C ALA A 88 11.20 -5.54 -8.89
N LYS A 89 11.60 -5.12 -10.08
CA LYS A 89 11.38 -3.78 -10.62
C LYS A 89 10.35 -3.80 -11.72
N TRP A 90 9.80 -2.63 -12.02
CA TRP A 90 8.81 -2.51 -13.10
C TRP A 90 9.37 -2.98 -14.45
N GLU A 91 10.58 -2.56 -14.77
CA GLU A 91 11.23 -2.79 -16.05
C GLU A 91 11.49 -4.28 -16.31
N THR A 92 11.75 -5.05 -15.25
CA THR A 92 12.02 -6.50 -15.33
C THR A 92 10.77 -7.35 -15.14
N SER A 93 9.80 -6.88 -14.34
CA SER A 93 8.64 -7.68 -13.94
C SER A 93 7.38 -7.38 -14.76
N CYS A 94 7.13 -6.10 -15.06
CA CYS A 94 5.84 -5.63 -15.56
C CYS A 94 5.90 -5.13 -17.02
N ALA A 95 7.08 -4.78 -17.54
CA ALA A 95 7.20 -4.11 -18.85
C ALA A 95 6.62 -4.94 -20.01
N GLU A 96 6.78 -6.26 -19.99
CA GLU A 96 6.23 -7.15 -21.02
C GLU A 96 4.70 -7.26 -20.92
N LYS A 97 4.17 -7.29 -19.69
CA LYS A 97 2.72 -7.45 -19.45
C LYS A 97 2.21 -6.50 -18.36
N PRO A 98 2.11 -5.19 -18.64
CA PRO A 98 1.77 -4.17 -17.65
C PRO A 98 0.43 -4.39 -16.95
N SER A 99 -0.52 -5.00 -17.67
CA SER A 99 -1.86 -5.31 -17.14
C SER A 99 -1.85 -6.31 -15.97
N GLU A 100 -0.85 -7.19 -15.85
CA GLU A 100 -0.75 -8.08 -14.69
C GLU A 100 -0.43 -7.29 -13.41
N CYS A 101 0.54 -6.39 -13.46
CA CYS A 101 0.86 -5.53 -12.32
C CYS A 101 -0.26 -4.54 -11.99
N ALA A 102 -1.01 -4.06 -13.00
CA ALA A 102 -2.24 -3.29 -12.76
C ALA A 102 -3.32 -4.11 -12.05
N ASN A 103 -3.49 -5.38 -12.42
CA ASN A 103 -4.45 -6.27 -11.73
C ASN A 103 -4.03 -6.55 -10.28
N ILE A 104 -2.73 -6.70 -10.02
CA ILE A 104 -2.21 -6.81 -8.64
C ILE A 104 -2.55 -5.53 -7.88
N PHE A 105 -2.29 -4.36 -8.47
CA PHE A 105 -2.68 -3.08 -7.88
C PHE A 105 -4.17 -3.04 -7.50
N PHE A 106 -5.08 -3.40 -8.40
CA PHE A 106 -6.51 -3.43 -8.10
C PHE A 106 -6.87 -4.45 -7.00
N GLY A 107 -6.20 -5.60 -6.97
CA GLY A 107 -6.39 -6.62 -5.95
C GLY A 107 -5.90 -6.20 -4.56
N THR A 108 -4.87 -5.36 -4.48
CA THR A 108 -4.20 -5.02 -3.21
C THR A 108 -4.54 -3.64 -2.68
N ALA A 109 -4.84 -2.65 -3.52
CA ALA A 109 -5.11 -1.27 -3.12
C ALA A 109 -6.23 -1.13 -2.07
N PRO A 110 -7.39 -1.84 -2.18
CA PRO A 110 -8.44 -1.77 -1.18
C PRO A 110 -7.98 -2.30 0.19
N SER A 111 -7.30 -3.45 0.19
CA SER A 111 -6.79 -4.10 1.40
C SER A 111 -5.70 -3.27 2.07
N LEU A 112 -4.85 -2.63 1.26
CA LEU A 112 -3.86 -1.67 1.75
C LEU A 112 -4.56 -0.50 2.46
N TYR A 113 -5.55 0.12 1.81
CA TYR A 113 -6.29 1.25 2.39
C TYR A 113 -6.92 0.90 3.73
N VAL A 114 -7.69 -0.21 3.77
CA VAL A 114 -8.35 -0.68 5.00
C VAL A 114 -7.32 -1.00 6.08
N GLY A 115 -6.25 -1.72 5.73
CA GLY A 115 -5.19 -2.08 6.69
C GLY A 115 -4.48 -0.87 7.29
N LEU A 116 -4.16 0.15 6.49
CA LEU A 116 -3.55 1.38 6.99
C LEU A 116 -4.52 2.21 7.84
N ARG A 117 -5.79 2.27 7.46
CA ARG A 117 -6.84 2.96 8.23
C ARG A 117 -7.07 2.30 9.58
N ASP A 118 -7.14 0.98 9.63
CA ASP A 118 -7.31 0.23 10.87
C ASP A 118 -6.08 0.39 11.77
N LEU A 119 -4.87 0.32 11.20
CA LEU A 119 -3.65 0.58 11.93
C LEU A 119 -3.65 2.00 12.52
N LYS A 120 -4.03 3.01 11.73
CA LYS A 120 -4.16 4.40 12.20
C LYS A 120 -5.12 4.51 13.38
N ASN A 121 -6.31 3.92 13.27
CA ASN A 121 -7.33 3.99 14.32
C ASN A 121 -6.85 3.36 15.63
N VAL A 122 -6.32 2.14 15.56
CA VAL A 122 -5.78 1.45 16.74
C VAL A 122 -4.63 2.24 17.36
N CYS A 123 -3.75 2.80 16.54
CA CYS A 123 -2.63 3.63 16.97
C CYS A 123 -3.05 5.00 17.54
N ALA A 124 -4.20 5.55 17.14
CA ALA A 124 -4.70 6.82 17.64
C ALA A 124 -5.50 6.68 18.95
N SER A 125 -6.12 5.51 19.17
CA SER A 125 -6.99 5.28 20.33
C SER A 125 -6.21 5.03 21.63
N PRO A 126 -6.69 5.54 22.78
CA PRO A 126 -6.08 5.25 24.08
C PRO A 126 -6.35 3.79 24.50
N ALA A 127 -5.55 3.28 25.44
CA ALA A 127 -5.67 1.90 25.93
C ALA A 127 -7.02 1.59 26.59
N ALA A 128 -7.67 2.59 27.19
CA ALA A 128 -9.00 2.45 27.79
C ALA A 128 -10.08 2.03 26.77
N ASP A 129 -9.89 2.38 25.49
CA ASP A 129 -10.79 2.05 24.38
C ASP A 129 -10.28 0.84 23.56
N GLY A 130 -9.30 0.10 24.09
CA GLY A 130 -8.65 -1.01 23.38
C GLY A 130 -7.61 -0.58 22.35
N GLY A 131 -7.19 0.69 22.35
CA GLY A 131 -6.18 1.24 21.46
C GLY A 131 -4.73 1.10 21.96
N LEU A 132 -3.79 1.62 21.17
CA LEU A 132 -2.34 1.46 21.37
C LEU A 132 -1.58 2.80 21.32
N ALA A 133 -2.24 3.95 21.47
CA ALA A 133 -1.61 5.27 21.35
C ALA A 133 -0.32 5.45 22.18
N GLY A 134 -0.35 5.09 23.46
CA GLY A 134 0.84 5.17 24.33
C GLY A 134 1.79 3.98 24.25
N SER A 135 1.49 2.95 23.45
CA SER A 135 2.32 1.74 23.39
C SER A 135 3.46 1.91 22.39
N PRO A 136 4.73 1.71 22.79
CA PRO A 136 5.83 1.72 21.84
C PRO A 136 5.85 0.44 20.97
N ILE A 137 6.40 0.55 19.76
CA ILE A 137 6.58 -0.57 18.81
C ILE A 137 7.42 -1.69 19.44
N GLY A 138 8.43 -1.36 20.24
CA GLY A 138 9.32 -2.35 20.85
C GLY A 138 8.66 -3.24 21.91
N ARG A 139 7.49 -2.84 22.45
CA ARG A 139 6.82 -3.52 23.57
C ARG A 139 6.36 -4.91 23.18
N SER A 140 6.86 -5.94 23.87
CA SER A 140 6.57 -7.35 23.58
C SER A 140 5.22 -7.86 24.12
N ASP A 141 4.70 -7.25 25.18
CA ASP A 141 3.50 -7.67 25.92
C ASP A 141 2.29 -6.78 25.57
N GLY A 142 1.44 -7.29 24.66
CA GLY A 142 0.15 -6.66 24.33
C GLY A 142 0.23 -5.31 23.61
N GLY A 143 1.41 -4.87 23.17
CA GLY A 143 1.64 -3.58 22.51
C GLY A 143 1.53 -3.62 20.97
N LEU A 144 2.26 -2.72 20.31
CA LEU A 144 2.30 -2.63 18.84
C LEU A 144 3.11 -3.73 18.18
N ARG A 145 4.12 -4.30 18.85
CA ARG A 145 4.99 -5.33 18.26
C ARG A 145 4.23 -6.55 17.72
N PRO A 146 3.31 -7.17 18.48
CA PRO A 146 2.54 -8.31 17.98
C PRO A 146 1.57 -7.92 16.85
N LEU A 147 1.12 -6.66 16.79
CA LEU A 147 0.30 -6.16 15.67
C LEU A 147 1.15 -6.07 14.40
N PHE A 148 2.28 -5.35 14.44
CA PHE A 148 3.19 -5.23 13.29
C PHE A 148 3.73 -6.58 12.80
N ARG A 149 3.98 -7.54 13.71
CA ARG A 149 4.35 -8.91 13.30
C ARG A 149 3.25 -9.58 12.47
N ARG A 150 1.98 -9.41 12.86
CA ARG A 150 0.83 -9.94 12.10
C ARG A 150 0.68 -9.26 10.73
N LEU A 151 1.12 -8.01 10.63
CA LEU A 151 1.15 -7.25 9.38
C LEU A 151 2.34 -7.63 8.48
N GLY A 152 3.21 -8.55 8.92
CA GLY A 152 4.35 -9.06 8.15
C GLY A 152 5.71 -8.47 8.54
N PHE A 153 5.77 -7.52 9.47
CA PHE A 153 7.03 -6.90 9.90
C PHE A 153 7.88 -7.82 10.79
N GLY A 154 9.15 -7.88 10.44
CA GLY A 154 10.20 -8.56 11.18
C GLY A 154 10.49 -7.89 12.51
N LYS A 155 11.16 -8.65 13.39
CA LYS A 155 11.51 -8.19 14.75
C LYS A 155 12.33 -6.89 14.75
N ASN A 156 13.16 -6.69 13.73
CA ASN A 156 14.13 -5.60 13.66
C ASN A 156 13.76 -4.56 12.59
N ASP A 157 12.64 -4.71 11.91
CA ASP A 157 12.29 -3.84 10.78
C ASP A 157 11.92 -2.43 11.22
N LEU A 158 11.43 -2.29 12.46
CA LEU A 158 10.77 -1.09 12.95
C LEU A 158 11.55 -0.42 14.08
N GLU A 159 11.43 0.90 14.17
CA GLU A 159 12.01 1.70 15.23
C GLU A 159 11.29 1.42 16.57
N PRO A 160 11.93 0.72 17.53
CA PRO A 160 11.25 0.24 18.72
C PRO A 160 10.74 1.33 19.65
N THR A 161 11.29 2.56 19.56
CA THR A 161 10.91 3.67 20.45
C THR A 161 9.62 4.37 20.03
N LYS A 162 9.19 4.24 18.77
CA LYS A 162 7.99 4.92 18.26
C LYS A 162 6.73 4.41 18.93
N THR A 163 5.88 5.34 19.35
CA THR A 163 4.58 5.10 19.97
C THR A 163 3.46 4.97 18.92
N GLY A 164 2.30 4.46 19.34
CA GLY A 164 1.11 4.44 18.50
C GLY A 164 0.72 5.83 18.04
N GLU A 165 0.76 6.82 18.91
CA GLU A 165 0.40 8.19 18.54
C GLU A 165 1.30 8.74 17.43
N GLU A 166 2.61 8.47 17.50
CA GLU A 166 3.55 8.84 16.44
C GLU A 166 3.24 8.09 15.13
N VAL A 167 2.98 6.79 15.19
CA VAL A 167 2.57 6.00 14.02
C VAL A 167 1.27 6.54 13.40
N ALA A 168 0.29 6.90 14.22
CA ALA A 168 -0.99 7.44 13.76
C ALA A 168 -0.82 8.80 13.07
N LYS A 169 0.08 9.66 13.57
CA LYS A 169 0.43 10.93 12.93
C LYS A 169 1.02 10.71 11.53
N GLU A 170 1.91 9.73 11.39
CA GLU A 170 2.48 9.36 10.09
C GLU A 170 1.43 8.79 9.13
N LEU A 171 0.34 8.21 9.64
CA LEU A 171 -0.78 7.69 8.85
C LEU A 171 -1.88 8.73 8.59
N ALA A 172 -1.68 10.01 8.96
CA ALA A 172 -2.68 11.05 8.73
C ALA A 172 -3.08 11.16 7.25
N PHE A 173 -2.15 10.89 6.33
CA PHE A 173 -2.38 10.91 4.88
C PHE A 173 -3.47 9.94 4.40
N VAL A 174 -3.76 8.88 5.15
CA VAL A 174 -4.72 7.84 4.73
C VAL A 174 -6.08 8.45 4.42
N ASP A 175 -6.49 9.47 5.16
CA ASP A 175 -7.78 10.14 4.94
C ASP A 175 -7.85 10.81 3.56
N SER A 176 -6.72 11.28 3.04
CA SER A 176 -6.63 11.89 1.70
C SER A 176 -6.81 10.88 0.56
N PHE A 177 -6.69 9.57 0.83
CA PHE A 177 -6.90 8.50 -0.15
C PHE A 177 -8.31 7.90 -0.13
N GLN A 178 -9.17 8.29 0.81
CA GLN A 178 -10.57 7.83 0.85
C GLN A 178 -11.30 8.02 -0.49
N PRO A 179 -11.20 9.18 -1.20
CA PRO A 179 -11.88 9.34 -2.48
C PRO A 179 -11.40 8.35 -3.56
N LEU A 180 -10.07 8.15 -3.66
CA LEU A 180 -9.49 7.17 -4.58
C LEU A 180 -9.98 5.75 -4.26
N TYR A 181 -10.02 5.40 -2.98
CA TYR A 181 -10.52 4.10 -2.52
C TYR A 181 -11.99 3.90 -2.92
N ASP A 182 -12.85 4.88 -2.69
CA ASP A 182 -14.27 4.81 -3.03
C ASP A 182 -14.46 4.65 -4.55
N ASP A 183 -13.69 5.41 -5.34
CA ASP A 183 -13.68 5.29 -6.81
C ASP A 183 -13.22 3.91 -7.27
N LEU A 184 -12.12 3.38 -6.71
CA LEU A 184 -11.59 2.05 -7.04
C LEU A 184 -12.61 0.95 -6.72
N VAL A 185 -13.25 1.00 -5.54
CA VAL A 185 -14.30 0.05 -5.15
C VAL A 185 -15.49 0.12 -6.10
N ALA A 186 -15.95 1.33 -6.42
CA ALA A 186 -17.06 1.53 -7.34
C ALA A 186 -16.73 1.02 -8.76
N MET A 187 -15.50 1.22 -9.23
CA MET A 187 -15.04 0.74 -10.54
C MET A 187 -14.91 -0.77 -10.60
N MET A 188 -14.30 -1.41 -9.61
CA MET A 188 -14.21 -2.88 -9.56
C MET A 188 -15.60 -3.53 -9.50
N ALA A 189 -16.55 -2.93 -8.77
CA ALA A 189 -17.93 -3.41 -8.75
C ALA A 189 -18.60 -3.36 -10.14
N LYS A 190 -18.22 -2.41 -11.01
CA LYS A 190 -18.69 -2.33 -12.40
C LYS A 190 -18.02 -3.37 -13.30
N LEU A 191 -16.71 -3.58 -13.15
CA LEU A 191 -15.96 -4.63 -13.86
C LEU A 191 -16.54 -6.02 -13.63
N ASN A 192 -16.88 -6.35 -12.38
CA ASN A 192 -17.45 -7.65 -12.02
C ASN A 192 -18.89 -7.84 -12.54
N LYS A 193 -19.62 -6.75 -12.81
CA LYS A 193 -20.97 -6.81 -13.38
C LYS A 193 -20.96 -6.92 -14.92
N GLY A 194 -19.95 -6.35 -15.58
CA GLY A 194 -19.81 -6.38 -17.04
C GLY A 194 -19.28 -7.70 -17.61
N THR A 195 -18.71 -8.56 -16.77
CA THR A 195 -18.20 -9.90 -17.14
C THR A 195 -19.26 -11.01 -17.01
N ALA A 196 -20.46 -10.69 -16.52
CA ALA A 196 -21.57 -11.62 -16.33
C ALA A 196 -22.61 -11.59 -17.47
N ALA A 197 -22.25 -11.05 -18.64
CA ALA A 197 -23.13 -10.92 -19.82
C ALA A 197 -22.55 -11.65 -21.03
#